data_AF-A0A7S2KEI7-F1
#
_entry.id   AF-A0A7S2KEI7-F1
#
_cell.length_a   1.000
_cell.length_b   1.000
_cell.length_c   1.000
_cell.angle_alpha   90.00
_cell.angle_beta   90.00
_cell.angle_gamma   90.00
#
_symmetry.space_group_name_H-M   'P 1'
#
loop_
_entity.id
_entity.type
_entity.pdbx_description
1 polymer ?
#
loop_
_entity_poly.entity_id
_entity_poly.type
_entity_poly.pdbx_seq_one_letter_code
_entity_poly.pdbx_strand_id
1 'polypeptide(L)'
;MIPRNVLNYVFLLFAACLNSAESSFSLSMSETSRPRGSGAFPANKQKVSIFGAAGYLGANCFGFVQRAGSIYGTGLGGISFPRCIGATGFAAQCLNKVLLRNFKLAFAGEDSIYLTDMADVNYIKRRLKGTDAAVLGTAYQLEKRPVTSNTYEGRNPNAKTYEFYLDDRRAGRNDVDFESSLNIHLDFFRNTMQACSDAGIKHVVVIETPNTADVLRRECTKILLEGDVPFTYLRTSDEMIQLNDFTFESGIRGNLNMVSSLVKPGDDSDDLWDSFDVQGDSTGLGKTAREDMAAVAIQSLISLDWSKSRILDVRTNNLFIQTDINYIATKPPKFDKEWCVRSNLLASRMERLE
;
A
#
# COMPACT_ATOMS: atom_id res chain seq x y z
N MET A 1 43.22 12.50 -59.36
CA MET A 1 43.70 11.14 -59.07
C MET A 1 43.57 10.90 -57.57
N ILE A 2 42.52 10.20 -57.15
CA ILE A 2 42.33 9.78 -55.75
C ILE A 2 42.91 8.37 -55.62
N PRO A 3 43.74 8.07 -54.61
CA PRO A 3 44.37 6.76 -54.49
C PRO A 3 43.32 5.67 -54.30
N ARG A 4 43.46 4.56 -55.06
CA ARG A 4 42.59 3.38 -55.10
C ARG A 4 42.31 2.73 -53.73
N ASN A 5 43.02 3.12 -52.67
CA ASN A 5 42.82 2.59 -51.32
C ASN A 5 41.74 3.33 -50.51
N VAL A 6 41.28 4.52 -50.92
CA VAL A 6 40.21 5.24 -50.20
C VAL A 6 38.82 4.71 -50.58
N LEU A 7 38.66 4.20 -51.81
CA LEU A 7 37.39 3.69 -52.31
C LEU A 7 36.96 2.36 -51.66
N ASN A 8 37.93 1.53 -51.25
CA ASN A 8 37.66 0.26 -50.57
C ASN A 8 37.21 0.44 -49.11
N TYR A 9 37.65 1.50 -48.42
CA TYR A 9 37.21 1.77 -47.04
C TYR A 9 35.80 2.36 -46.97
N VAL A 10 35.39 3.16 -47.98
CA VAL A 10 34.02 3.71 -48.04
C VAL A 10 33.01 2.60 -48.40
N PHE A 11 33.39 1.64 -49.25
CA PHE A 11 32.53 0.49 -49.55
C PHE A 11 32.41 -0.52 -48.40
N LEU A 12 33.46 -0.71 -47.58
CA LEU A 12 33.40 -1.55 -46.38
C LEU A 12 32.56 -0.91 -45.25
N LEU A 13 32.56 0.42 -45.13
CA LEU A 13 31.70 1.13 -44.17
C LEU A 13 30.23 1.16 -44.59
N PHE A 14 29.92 1.21 -45.89
CA PHE A 14 28.54 1.10 -46.38
C PHE A 14 27.99 -0.35 -46.33
N ALA A 15 28.84 -1.36 -46.53
CA ALA A 15 28.44 -2.76 -46.41
C ALA A 15 28.17 -3.19 -44.95
N ALA A 16 28.81 -2.53 -43.96
CA ALA A 16 28.52 -2.74 -42.54
C ALA A 16 27.19 -2.11 -42.08
N CYS A 17 26.62 -1.16 -42.84
CA CYS A 17 25.34 -0.52 -42.51
C CYS A 17 24.11 -1.11 -43.24
N LEU A 18 24.31 -2.06 -44.16
CA LEU A 18 23.21 -2.63 -44.98
C LEU A 18 23.05 -4.16 -44.87
N ASN A 19 23.89 -4.84 -44.09
CA ASN A 19 23.80 -6.29 -43.85
C ASN A 19 23.68 -6.64 -42.34
N SER A 20 22.81 -5.94 -41.61
CA SER A 20 22.20 -6.53 -40.41
C SER A 20 20.82 -7.07 -40.77
N ALA A 21 20.80 -8.04 -41.68
CA ALA A 21 19.69 -8.96 -41.80
C ALA A 21 19.53 -9.66 -40.44
N GLU A 22 18.37 -9.44 -39.82
CA GLU A 22 17.56 -10.49 -39.22
C GLU A 22 18.34 -11.54 -38.40
N SER A 23 19.11 -11.09 -37.42
CA SER A 23 19.04 -11.78 -36.13
C SER A 23 17.96 -11.07 -35.33
N SER A 24 16.71 -11.41 -35.65
CA SER A 24 15.65 -11.39 -34.66
C SER A 24 16.05 -12.36 -33.55
N PHE A 25 16.98 -11.93 -32.69
CA PHE A 25 16.89 -12.18 -31.26
C PHE A 25 15.61 -11.48 -30.81
N SER A 26 14.48 -12.11 -31.17
CA SER A 26 13.36 -12.21 -30.27
C SER A 26 13.97 -12.80 -29.00
N LEU A 27 14.43 -11.94 -28.10
CA LEU A 27 14.23 -12.16 -26.69
C LEU A 27 12.72 -12.36 -26.57
N SER A 28 12.27 -13.59 -26.78
CA SER A 28 11.09 -14.04 -26.08
C SER A 28 11.55 -13.96 -24.63
N MET A 29 11.31 -12.80 -24.01
CA MET A 29 10.89 -12.82 -22.63
C MET A 29 9.71 -13.77 -22.66
N SER A 30 10.01 -15.04 -22.39
CA SER A 30 9.01 -16.00 -22.01
C SER A 30 8.27 -15.29 -20.90
N GLU A 31 7.08 -14.79 -21.25
CA GLU A 31 6.06 -14.35 -20.32
C GLU A 31 5.74 -15.58 -19.49
N THR A 32 6.60 -15.90 -18.53
CA THR A 32 6.19 -16.62 -17.33
C THR A 32 5.47 -15.58 -16.48
N SER A 33 4.33 -15.15 -17.03
CA SER A 33 3.36 -14.20 -16.52
C SER A 33 2.68 -14.78 -15.29
N ARG A 34 3.43 -14.89 -14.19
CA ARG A 34 2.79 -14.82 -12.89
C ARG A 34 2.30 -13.37 -12.76
N PRO A 35 1.03 -13.12 -12.41
CA PRO A 35 0.52 -11.77 -12.11
C PRO A 35 1.10 -11.26 -10.79
N ARG A 36 2.43 -11.27 -10.66
CA ARG A 36 3.13 -10.76 -9.50
C ARG A 36 2.98 -9.25 -9.47
N GLY A 37 2.90 -8.72 -8.25
CA GLY A 37 2.80 -7.29 -8.00
C GLY A 37 3.94 -6.47 -8.61
N SER A 38 3.89 -5.17 -8.32
CA SER A 38 4.69 -4.10 -8.94
C SER A 38 6.22 -4.32 -8.97
N GLY A 39 6.74 -5.24 -8.17
CA GLY A 39 8.16 -5.60 -8.15
C GLY A 39 8.62 -6.53 -9.28
N ALA A 40 7.70 -7.24 -9.94
CA ALA A 40 8.06 -8.22 -10.96
C ALA A 40 8.42 -7.60 -12.31
N PHE A 41 7.87 -6.43 -12.63
CA PHE A 41 8.12 -5.73 -13.90
C PHE A 41 8.41 -4.24 -13.65
N PRO A 42 9.68 -3.86 -13.37
CA PRO A 42 10.07 -2.47 -13.14
C PRO A 42 9.75 -1.51 -14.30
N ALA A 43 9.52 -2.04 -15.50
CA ALA A 43 9.05 -1.29 -16.66
C ALA A 43 7.55 -0.96 -16.62
N ASN A 44 6.74 -1.82 -15.99
CA ASN A 44 5.28 -1.65 -15.84
C ASN A 44 4.94 -1.15 -14.43
N LYS A 45 5.34 0.08 -14.22
CA LYS A 45 5.21 0.82 -12.98
C LYS A 45 3.75 1.01 -12.55
N GLN A 46 3.29 0.25 -11.56
CA GLN A 46 1.92 0.34 -11.04
C GLN A 46 1.73 1.60 -10.18
N LYS A 47 0.49 2.11 -10.15
CA LYS A 47 0.05 3.26 -9.37
C LYS A 47 -0.80 2.81 -8.19
N VAL A 48 -0.51 3.35 -7.01
CA VAL A 48 -1.16 2.96 -5.76
C VAL A 48 -1.81 4.17 -5.11
N SER A 49 -3.08 4.04 -4.72
CA SER A 49 -3.81 5.02 -3.92
C SER A 49 -3.96 4.52 -2.47
N ILE A 50 -3.84 5.41 -1.50
CA ILE A 50 -3.89 5.10 -0.07
C ILE A 50 -5.02 5.91 0.55
N PHE A 51 -6.04 5.21 1.05
CA PHE A 51 -7.17 5.80 1.74
C PHE A 51 -6.81 6.17 3.17
N GLY A 52 -7.12 7.40 3.56
CA GLY A 52 -6.88 7.88 4.91
C GLY A 52 -5.39 8.04 5.22
N ALA A 53 -4.56 8.37 4.21
CA ALA A 53 -3.12 8.51 4.38
C ALA A 53 -2.72 9.62 5.37
N ALA A 54 -3.66 10.49 5.77
CA ALA A 54 -3.49 11.45 6.85
C ALA A 54 -3.40 10.81 8.25
N GLY A 55 -3.82 9.55 8.42
CA GLY A 55 -3.64 8.77 9.64
C GLY A 55 -2.23 8.23 9.78
N TYR A 56 -1.87 7.77 10.98
CA TYR A 56 -0.51 7.33 11.28
C TYR A 56 -0.10 6.12 10.45
N LEU A 57 -0.94 5.08 10.41
CA LEU A 57 -0.68 3.88 9.62
C LEU A 57 -0.67 4.21 8.12
N GLY A 58 -1.64 5.01 7.65
CA GLY A 58 -1.74 5.43 6.26
C GLY A 58 -0.56 6.30 5.80
N ALA A 59 -0.05 7.18 6.66
CA ALA A 59 1.11 8.02 6.37
C ALA A 59 2.39 7.19 6.25
N ASN A 60 2.55 6.16 7.09
CA ASN A 60 3.67 5.22 6.94
C ASN A 60 3.57 4.42 5.64
N CYS A 61 2.37 3.96 5.25
CA CYS A 61 2.15 3.34 3.94
C CYS A 61 2.54 4.29 2.80
N PHE A 62 2.13 5.57 2.88
CA PHE A 62 2.47 6.59 1.90
C PHE A 62 3.98 6.82 1.81
N GLY A 63 4.65 6.96 2.95
CA GLY A 63 6.10 7.14 3.01
C GLY A 63 6.85 5.98 2.36
N PHE A 64 6.44 4.75 2.64
CA PHE A 64 7.01 3.56 2.00
C PHE A 64 6.76 3.51 0.49
N VAL A 65 5.54 3.81 0.02
CA VAL A 65 5.26 3.90 -1.43
C VAL A 65 6.08 5.00 -2.10
N GLN A 66 6.27 6.15 -1.43
CA GLN A 66 7.10 7.24 -1.95
C GLN A 66 8.57 6.84 -2.07
N ARG A 67 9.10 6.11 -1.09
CA ARG A 67 10.46 5.53 -1.13
C ARG A 67 10.58 4.44 -2.19
N ALA A 68 9.51 3.68 -2.41
CA ALA A 68 9.44 2.65 -3.44
C ALA A 68 9.22 3.20 -4.86
N GLY A 69 9.28 4.53 -5.10
CA GLY A 69 9.02 5.15 -6.40
C GLY A 69 9.99 4.76 -7.55
N SER A 70 11.09 4.08 -7.26
CA SER A 70 11.91 3.42 -8.29
C SER A 70 11.23 2.15 -8.84
N ILE A 71 10.51 1.43 -7.98
CA ILE A 71 9.78 0.18 -8.27
C ILE A 71 8.36 0.49 -8.78
N TYR A 72 7.69 1.46 -8.14
CA TYR A 72 6.36 1.92 -8.52
C TYR A 72 6.40 3.11 -9.50
N GLY A 73 5.30 3.34 -10.22
CA GLY A 73 5.05 4.54 -11.07
C GLY A 73 5.07 5.86 -10.37
N THR A 74 5.19 5.80 -9.06
CA THR A 74 4.64 6.78 -8.15
C THR A 74 5.56 7.95 -7.89
N GLY A 75 6.71 8.04 -8.56
CA GLY A 75 7.53 9.26 -8.64
C GLY A 75 7.36 10.06 -9.94
N LEU A 76 6.70 9.50 -10.96
CA LEU A 76 6.66 10.06 -12.32
C LEU A 76 5.30 10.67 -12.71
N GLY A 77 4.25 10.43 -11.92
CA GLY A 77 2.91 10.97 -12.20
C GLY A 77 2.73 12.45 -11.89
N GLY A 78 3.55 13.04 -11.01
CA GLY A 78 3.38 14.42 -10.56
C GLY A 78 1.94 14.72 -10.12
N ILE A 79 1.45 15.92 -10.47
CA ILE A 79 0.08 16.40 -10.20
C ILE A 79 -1.00 15.51 -10.82
N SER A 80 -0.66 14.69 -11.82
CA SER A 80 -1.66 13.86 -12.53
C SER A 80 -2.07 12.59 -11.79
N PHE A 81 -1.32 12.17 -10.75
CA PHE A 81 -1.66 10.99 -9.94
C PHE A 81 -1.35 11.16 -8.43
N PRO A 82 -2.12 12.00 -7.71
CA PRO A 82 -2.16 12.04 -6.25
C PRO A 82 -2.36 10.64 -5.63
N ARG A 83 -1.59 10.34 -4.58
CA ARG A 83 -1.59 9.03 -3.92
C ARG A 83 -2.42 8.98 -2.65
N CYS A 84 -2.61 10.12 -2.02
CA CYS A 84 -3.39 10.22 -0.79
C CYS A 84 -4.85 10.47 -1.15
N ILE A 85 -5.76 9.64 -0.67
CA ILE A 85 -7.18 9.94 -0.65
C ILE A 85 -7.51 10.46 0.76
N GLY A 86 -7.99 11.69 0.84
CA GLY A 86 -8.47 12.33 2.07
C GLY A 86 -9.68 13.22 1.77
N ALA A 87 -10.34 13.78 2.78
CA ALA A 87 -11.57 14.55 2.58
C ALA A 87 -11.36 16.07 2.58
N THR A 88 -10.29 16.58 3.18
CA THR A 88 -10.00 18.02 3.20
C THR A 88 -8.49 18.30 3.05
N GLY A 89 -8.10 19.54 2.78
CA GLY A 89 -6.69 19.95 2.74
C GLY A 89 -5.94 19.72 4.06
N PHE A 90 -6.67 19.50 5.17
CA PHE A 90 -6.06 19.13 6.44
C PHE A 90 -5.37 17.77 6.41
N ALA A 91 -5.77 16.88 5.48
CA ALA A 91 -5.09 15.63 5.23
C ALA A 91 -3.59 15.84 4.93
N ALA A 92 -3.23 16.88 4.16
CA ALA A 92 -1.83 17.22 3.84
C ALA A 92 -1.05 17.62 5.08
N GLN A 93 -1.67 18.42 5.95
CA GLN A 93 -1.02 18.87 7.17
C GLN A 93 -0.74 17.70 8.13
N CYS A 94 -1.67 16.75 8.23
CA CYS A 94 -1.49 15.57 9.08
C CYS A 94 -0.48 14.58 8.48
N LEU A 95 -0.59 14.29 7.19
CA LEU A 95 0.35 13.43 6.46
C LEU A 95 1.79 13.92 6.63
N ASN A 96 2.06 15.21 6.40
CA ASN A 96 3.40 15.77 6.52
C ASN A 96 3.96 15.73 7.95
N LYS A 97 3.13 15.77 9.00
CA LYS A 97 3.61 15.63 10.39
C LYS A 97 4.25 14.27 10.65
N VAL A 98 3.70 13.21 10.06
CA VAL A 98 4.25 11.86 10.17
C VAL A 98 5.44 11.69 9.22
N LEU A 99 5.31 12.15 7.97
CA LEU A 99 6.39 12.03 6.98
C LEU A 99 7.67 12.75 7.43
N LEU A 100 7.57 14.00 7.90
CA LEU A 100 8.75 14.78 8.34
C LEU A 100 9.47 14.13 9.52
N ARG A 101 8.75 13.39 10.37
CA ARG A 101 9.33 12.68 11.51
C ARG A 101 9.95 11.34 11.09
N ASN A 102 9.22 10.56 10.31
CA ASN A 102 9.54 9.15 10.06
C ASN A 102 10.37 8.96 8.77
N PHE A 103 10.22 9.82 7.76
CA PHE A 103 10.81 9.65 6.43
C PHE A 103 11.59 10.90 6.01
N LYS A 104 12.92 10.87 6.16
CA LYS A 104 13.81 11.98 5.81
C LYS A 104 13.60 12.40 4.34
N LEU A 105 13.35 13.69 4.11
CA LEU A 105 13.07 14.30 2.79
C LEU A 105 11.77 13.84 2.11
N ALA A 106 10.89 13.10 2.80
CA ALA A 106 9.55 12.84 2.31
C ALA A 106 8.64 14.04 2.59
N PHE A 107 7.86 14.42 1.58
CA PHE A 107 6.87 15.48 1.66
C PHE A 107 5.72 15.16 0.71
N ALA A 108 4.52 15.57 1.09
CA ALA A 108 3.32 15.50 0.28
C ALA A 108 2.71 16.90 0.18
N GLY A 109 2.77 17.52 -0.99
CA GLY A 109 2.06 18.77 -1.25
C GLY A 109 0.54 18.55 -1.31
N GLU A 110 -0.23 19.63 -1.40
CA GLU A 110 -1.68 19.53 -1.62
C GLU A 110 -2.01 18.84 -2.95
N ASP A 111 -1.12 18.98 -3.94
CA ASP A 111 -1.14 18.29 -5.22
C ASP A 111 -0.96 16.77 -5.11
N SER A 112 -0.56 16.26 -3.95
CA SER A 112 -0.40 14.84 -3.68
C SER A 112 -1.66 14.21 -3.07
N ILE A 113 -2.75 14.99 -2.93
CA ILE A 113 -4.00 14.56 -2.28
C ILE A 113 -5.20 14.72 -3.21
N TYR A 114 -5.96 13.64 -3.38
CA TYR A 114 -7.31 13.70 -3.89
C TYR A 114 -8.29 13.92 -2.73
N LEU A 115 -8.82 15.14 -2.67
CA LEU A 115 -9.99 15.45 -1.84
C LEU A 115 -11.15 14.62 -2.35
N THR A 116 -11.77 13.81 -1.48
CA THR A 116 -12.74 12.77 -1.84
C THR A 116 -13.87 12.71 -0.81
N ASP A 117 -15.11 12.77 -1.30
CA ASP A 117 -16.31 12.52 -0.51
C ASP A 117 -16.59 11.02 -0.46
N MET A 118 -16.31 10.39 0.67
CA MET A 118 -16.46 8.93 0.84
C MET A 118 -17.92 8.45 0.85
N ALA A 119 -18.88 9.37 0.91
CA ALA A 119 -20.30 9.06 0.76
C ALA A 119 -20.74 8.89 -0.71
N ASP A 120 -19.92 9.33 -1.68
CA ASP A 120 -20.26 9.30 -3.11
C ASP A 120 -19.31 8.38 -3.89
N VAL A 121 -19.83 7.21 -4.28
CA VAL A 121 -19.13 6.19 -5.08
C VAL A 121 -18.57 6.77 -6.38
N ASN A 122 -19.32 7.63 -7.08
CA ASN A 122 -18.88 8.22 -8.34
C ASN A 122 -17.71 9.18 -8.10
N TYR A 123 -17.73 9.88 -6.98
CA TYR A 123 -16.63 10.75 -6.59
C TYR A 123 -15.36 9.94 -6.31
N ILE A 124 -15.46 8.86 -5.53
CA ILE A 124 -14.33 7.95 -5.27
C ILE A 124 -13.79 7.36 -6.58
N LYS A 125 -14.67 6.83 -7.44
CA LYS A 125 -14.34 6.26 -8.75
C LYS A 125 -13.54 7.24 -9.63
N ARG A 126 -13.98 8.50 -9.71
CA ARG A 126 -13.27 9.55 -10.47
C ARG A 126 -11.85 9.76 -9.95
N ARG A 127 -11.62 9.65 -8.64
CA ARG A 127 -10.30 9.80 -8.00
C ARG A 127 -9.41 8.57 -8.15
N LEU A 128 -10.00 7.39 -8.33
CA LEU A 128 -9.28 6.14 -8.59
C LEU A 128 -8.96 5.91 -10.07
N LYS A 129 -9.41 6.79 -10.98
CA LYS A 129 -9.22 6.60 -12.42
C LYS A 129 -7.73 6.48 -12.78
N GLY A 130 -7.35 5.33 -13.33
CA GLY A 130 -5.98 5.04 -13.75
C GLY A 130 -5.03 4.67 -12.61
N THR A 131 -5.57 4.39 -11.42
CA THR A 131 -4.86 3.70 -10.33
C THR A 131 -4.92 2.18 -10.58
N ASP A 132 -3.87 1.46 -10.22
CA ASP A 132 -3.80 -0.01 -10.40
C ASP A 132 -4.16 -0.76 -9.12
N ALA A 133 -3.77 -0.23 -7.95
CA ALA A 133 -4.05 -0.84 -6.66
C ALA A 133 -4.42 0.18 -5.58
N ALA A 134 -5.14 -0.27 -4.55
CA ALA A 134 -5.52 0.57 -3.42
C ALA A 134 -5.12 -0.05 -2.07
N VAL A 135 -4.75 0.80 -1.11
CA VAL A 135 -4.59 0.43 0.31
C VAL A 135 -5.70 1.11 1.10
N LEU A 136 -6.46 0.31 1.86
CA LEU A 136 -7.56 0.80 2.69
C LEU A 136 -7.59 0.07 4.04
N GLY A 137 -8.33 0.63 4.99
CA GLY A 137 -8.53 0.05 6.32
C GLY A 137 -9.95 -0.42 6.51
N THR A 138 -10.13 -1.31 7.47
CA THR A 138 -11.46 -1.72 7.95
C THR A 138 -12.14 -0.61 8.74
N ALA A 139 -11.39 0.10 9.59
CA ALA A 139 -11.88 1.24 10.37
C ALA A 139 -10.95 2.45 10.28
N TYR A 140 -11.54 3.64 10.45
CA TYR A 140 -10.87 4.93 10.37
C TYR A 140 -11.18 5.76 11.61
N GLN A 141 -10.25 6.59 12.08
CA GLN A 141 -10.64 7.69 12.93
C GLN A 141 -11.39 8.72 12.06
N LEU A 142 -12.60 9.11 12.47
CA LEU A 142 -13.43 10.07 11.74
C LEU A 142 -13.52 11.40 12.48
N GLU A 143 -13.30 12.51 11.78
CA GLU A 143 -13.50 13.86 12.30
C GLU A 143 -14.41 14.67 11.36
N LYS A 144 -15.49 15.25 11.87
CA LYS A 144 -16.30 16.19 11.08
C LYS A 144 -15.54 17.50 10.88
N ARG A 145 -15.23 17.84 9.63
CA ARG A 145 -14.48 19.06 9.29
C ARG A 145 -15.24 19.91 8.28
N PRO A 146 -15.12 21.25 8.35
CA PRO A 146 -15.69 22.12 7.35
C PRO A 146 -15.00 21.90 6.01
N VAL A 147 -15.78 21.99 4.95
CA VAL A 147 -15.29 21.92 3.57
C VAL A 147 -15.21 23.33 3.02
N THR A 148 -14.10 23.69 2.37
CA THR A 148 -13.99 24.96 1.65
C THR A 148 -14.97 25.01 0.47
N SER A 149 -15.53 26.18 0.17
CA SER A 149 -16.40 26.36 -1.00
C SER A 149 -15.74 25.82 -2.27
N ASN A 150 -16.50 25.13 -3.12
CA ASN A 150 -16.06 24.50 -4.38
C ASN A 150 -15.19 23.23 -4.25
N THR A 151 -14.98 22.68 -3.06
CA THR A 151 -14.22 21.41 -2.91
C THR A 151 -14.97 20.19 -3.46
N TYR A 152 -16.29 20.20 -3.29
CA TYR A 152 -17.21 19.19 -3.81
C TYR A 152 -18.31 19.89 -4.60
N GLU A 153 -18.67 19.34 -5.75
CA GLU A 153 -19.77 19.84 -6.59
C GLU A 153 -21.06 19.87 -5.75
N GLY A 154 -21.75 21.02 -5.70
CA GLY A 154 -23.07 21.14 -5.08
C GLY A 154 -23.10 21.26 -3.53
N ARG A 155 -21.96 21.38 -2.84
CA ARG A 155 -21.97 21.57 -1.37
C ARG A 155 -21.96 23.06 -0.96
N ASN A 156 -22.86 23.41 -0.02
CA ASN A 156 -23.05 24.73 0.59
C ASN A 156 -21.79 25.16 1.40
N PRO A 157 -21.45 26.47 1.58
CA PRO A 157 -20.28 26.90 2.36
C PRO A 157 -20.25 26.47 3.84
N ASN A 158 -21.37 25.98 4.38
CA ASN A 158 -21.46 25.42 5.74
C ASN A 158 -21.39 23.88 5.76
N ALA A 159 -21.16 23.23 4.61
CA ALA A 159 -21.11 21.79 4.53
C ALA A 159 -19.91 21.25 5.32
N LYS A 160 -20.17 20.19 6.09
CA LYS A 160 -19.14 19.41 6.75
C LYS A 160 -19.00 18.07 6.04
N THR A 161 -17.78 17.54 6.03
CA THR A 161 -17.51 16.17 5.61
C THR A 161 -16.78 15.45 6.73
N TYR A 162 -16.72 14.13 6.63
CA TYR A 162 -15.87 13.33 7.50
C TYR A 162 -14.47 13.26 6.90
N GLU A 163 -13.52 13.91 7.58
CA GLU A 163 -12.11 13.56 7.39
C GLU A 163 -11.87 12.19 8.03
N PHE A 164 -11.08 11.37 7.35
CA PHE A 164 -10.86 9.99 7.73
C PHE A 164 -9.36 9.68 7.76
N TYR A 165 -8.92 9.04 8.84
CA TYR A 165 -7.52 8.75 9.12
C TYR A 165 -7.38 7.24 9.29
N LEU A 166 -6.52 6.60 8.50
CA LEU A 166 -6.28 5.16 8.62
C LEU A 166 -5.61 4.85 9.97
N ASP A 167 -6.27 4.01 10.79
CA ASP A 167 -5.99 3.77 12.22
C ASP A 167 -6.28 5.02 13.07
N ASP A 168 -5.28 5.83 13.40
CA ASP A 168 -5.44 7.04 14.24
C ASP A 168 -4.66 8.20 13.64
N ARG A 169 -5.13 9.44 13.82
CA ARG A 169 -4.44 10.66 13.36
C ARG A 169 -3.01 10.79 13.93
N ARG A 170 -2.77 10.26 15.14
CA ARG A 170 -1.48 10.32 15.84
C ARG A 170 -1.08 9.01 16.54
N ALA A 171 -1.74 7.89 16.24
CA ALA A 171 -1.54 6.59 16.92
C ALA A 171 -1.61 6.65 18.47
N GLY A 172 -2.37 7.61 18.99
CA GLY A 172 -2.82 7.59 20.39
C GLY A 172 -4.24 7.03 20.42
N ARG A 173 -4.50 6.07 21.32
CA ARG A 173 -5.84 5.55 21.60
C ARG A 173 -6.73 6.74 21.96
N ASN A 174 -7.52 7.21 21.02
CA ASN A 174 -8.69 8.00 21.35
C ASN A 174 -9.81 6.98 21.54
N ASP A 175 -10.57 7.08 22.63
CA ASP A 175 -11.81 6.33 22.80
C ASP A 175 -12.79 6.83 21.72
N VAL A 176 -12.67 6.26 20.52
CA VAL A 176 -13.64 6.46 19.46
C VAL A 176 -14.80 5.54 19.81
N ASP A 177 -15.96 6.13 20.04
CA ASP A 177 -17.21 5.40 20.21
C ASP A 177 -17.55 4.68 18.88
N PHE A 178 -17.01 3.47 18.75
CA PHE A 178 -17.04 2.69 17.51
C PHE A 178 -18.42 2.09 17.26
N GLU A 179 -19.14 1.69 18.31
CA GLU A 179 -20.48 1.11 18.19
C GLU A 179 -21.46 2.11 17.55
N SER A 180 -21.36 3.40 17.88
CA SER A 180 -22.22 4.43 17.28
C SER A 180 -21.82 4.82 15.85
N SER A 181 -20.68 4.33 15.34
CA SER A 181 -20.14 4.66 14.01
C SER A 181 -19.98 3.47 13.05
N LEU A 182 -20.35 2.25 13.48
CA LEU A 182 -20.25 1.02 12.68
C LEU A 182 -20.84 1.16 11.27
N ASN A 183 -22.06 1.69 11.15
CA ASN A 183 -22.72 1.85 9.85
C ASN A 183 -21.96 2.78 8.92
N ILE A 184 -21.34 3.85 9.45
CA ILE A 184 -20.56 4.79 8.65
C ILE A 184 -19.31 4.10 8.09
N HIS A 185 -18.65 3.26 8.91
CA HIS A 185 -17.50 2.48 8.46
C HIS A 185 -17.86 1.47 7.37
N LEU A 186 -18.98 0.76 7.54
CA LEU A 186 -19.49 -0.18 6.55
C LEU A 186 -19.87 0.52 5.24
N ASP A 187 -20.54 1.66 5.31
CA ASP A 187 -20.91 2.45 4.13
C ASP A 187 -19.66 2.96 3.41
N PHE A 188 -18.66 3.45 4.14
CA PHE A 188 -17.38 3.86 3.55
C PHE A 188 -16.69 2.69 2.86
N PHE A 189 -16.66 1.52 3.51
CA PHE A 189 -16.02 0.33 2.97
C PHE A 189 -16.74 -0.16 1.71
N ARG A 190 -18.07 -0.30 1.74
CA ARG A 190 -18.89 -0.68 0.58
C ARG A 190 -18.72 0.28 -0.58
N ASN A 191 -18.83 1.59 -0.33
CA ASN A 191 -18.68 2.61 -1.36
C ASN A 191 -17.29 2.56 -1.99
N THR A 192 -16.25 2.34 -1.18
CA THR A 192 -14.87 2.22 -1.65
C THR A 192 -14.68 0.98 -2.51
N MET A 193 -15.15 -0.19 -2.06
CA MET A 193 -15.02 -1.43 -2.82
C MET A 193 -15.80 -1.39 -4.13
N GLN A 194 -17.01 -0.83 -4.13
CA GLN A 194 -17.77 -0.60 -5.37
C GLN A 194 -17.00 0.33 -6.32
N ALA A 195 -16.49 1.45 -5.81
CA ALA A 195 -15.72 2.38 -6.63
C ALA A 195 -14.41 1.78 -7.17
N CYS A 196 -13.76 0.91 -6.39
CA CYS A 196 -12.58 0.16 -6.83
C CYS A 196 -12.92 -0.76 -8.00
N SER A 197 -14.01 -1.52 -7.91
CA SER A 197 -14.49 -2.38 -9.00
C SER A 197 -14.79 -1.55 -10.25
N ASP A 198 -15.60 -0.49 -10.09
CA ASP A 198 -16.01 0.39 -11.18
C ASP A 198 -14.85 1.14 -11.86
N ALA A 199 -13.78 1.43 -11.11
CA ALA A 199 -12.59 2.12 -11.62
C ALA A 199 -11.58 1.16 -12.29
N GLY A 200 -11.79 -0.15 -12.19
CA GLY A 200 -10.89 -1.18 -12.72
C GLY A 200 -9.62 -1.35 -11.88
N ILE A 201 -9.71 -1.17 -10.56
CA ILE A 201 -8.61 -1.49 -9.63
C ILE A 201 -8.31 -2.99 -9.74
N LYS A 202 -7.03 -3.34 -9.89
CA LYS A 202 -6.57 -4.72 -10.09
C LYS A 202 -6.40 -5.47 -8.78
N HIS A 203 -6.06 -4.77 -7.69
CA HIS A 203 -5.85 -5.37 -6.39
C HIS A 203 -6.07 -4.38 -5.24
N VAL A 204 -6.59 -4.88 -4.12
CA VAL A 204 -6.80 -4.09 -2.90
C VAL A 204 -6.05 -4.73 -1.73
N VAL A 205 -5.28 -3.94 -0.98
CA VAL A 205 -4.76 -4.35 0.32
C VAL A 205 -5.62 -3.73 1.42
N VAL A 206 -6.25 -4.59 2.23
CA VAL A 206 -7.07 -4.20 3.37
C VAL A 206 -6.27 -4.42 4.64
N ILE A 207 -6.17 -3.42 5.51
CA ILE A 207 -5.47 -3.53 6.79
C ILE A 207 -6.47 -3.45 7.93
N GLU A 208 -6.51 -4.46 8.79
CA GLU A 208 -7.20 -4.34 10.07
C GLU A 208 -6.54 -3.30 10.94
N THR A 209 -7.36 -2.40 11.47
CA THR A 209 -6.90 -1.41 12.46
C THR A 209 -7.27 -1.85 13.87
N PRO A 210 -6.66 -1.27 14.92
CA PRO A 210 -6.94 -1.64 16.31
C PRO A 210 -8.40 -1.48 16.73
N ASN A 211 -9.16 -0.63 16.02
CA ASN A 211 -10.57 -0.38 16.28
C ASN A 211 -11.49 -1.33 15.48
N THR A 212 -10.96 -2.38 14.85
CA THR A 212 -11.76 -3.35 14.09
C THR A 212 -12.43 -4.32 15.03
N ALA A 213 -13.70 -4.05 15.36
CA ALA A 213 -14.53 -5.01 16.09
C ALA A 213 -14.84 -6.25 15.22
N ASP A 214 -15.14 -7.38 15.87
CA ASP A 214 -15.42 -8.65 15.18
C ASP A 214 -16.59 -8.54 14.20
N VAL A 215 -17.64 -7.79 14.56
CA VAL A 215 -18.79 -7.55 13.68
C VAL A 215 -18.36 -6.81 12.41
N LEU A 216 -17.54 -5.75 12.54
CA LEU A 216 -17.02 -5.02 11.38
C LEU A 216 -16.12 -5.91 10.54
N ARG A 217 -15.25 -6.71 11.15
CA ARG A 217 -14.37 -7.66 10.44
C ARG A 217 -15.20 -8.57 9.54
N ARG A 218 -16.21 -9.25 10.10
CA ARG A 218 -17.06 -10.20 9.37
C ARG A 218 -17.78 -9.53 8.20
N GLU A 219 -18.41 -8.38 8.45
CA GLU A 219 -19.12 -7.63 7.42
C GLU A 219 -18.19 -7.11 6.31
N CYS A 220 -17.01 -6.57 6.64
CA CYS A 220 -16.01 -6.17 5.65
C CYS A 220 -15.53 -7.37 4.81
N THR A 221 -15.36 -8.53 5.44
CA THR A 221 -14.96 -9.76 4.76
C THR A 221 -16.03 -10.20 3.77
N LYS A 222 -17.30 -10.18 4.18
CA LYS A 222 -18.43 -10.49 3.31
C LYS A 222 -18.46 -9.58 2.08
N ILE A 223 -18.29 -8.26 2.28
CA ILE A 223 -18.20 -7.29 1.17
C ILE A 223 -17.05 -7.63 0.22
N LEU A 224 -15.90 -8.08 0.73
CA LEU A 224 -14.75 -8.48 -0.09
C LEU A 224 -15.00 -9.77 -0.87
N LEU A 225 -15.68 -10.75 -0.26
CA LEU A 225 -16.02 -12.03 -0.88
C LEU A 225 -17.10 -11.89 -1.96
N GLU A 226 -18.04 -10.96 -1.78
CA GLU A 226 -19.07 -10.61 -2.76
C GLU A 226 -18.54 -9.73 -3.90
N GLY A 227 -17.36 -9.12 -3.73
CA GLY A 227 -16.76 -8.19 -4.68
C GLY A 227 -15.88 -8.85 -5.76
N ASP A 228 -15.76 -8.17 -6.90
CA ASP A 228 -14.98 -8.67 -8.05
C ASP A 228 -13.48 -8.32 -8.01
N VAL A 229 -13.04 -7.57 -6.99
CA VAL A 229 -11.66 -7.07 -6.91
C VAL A 229 -10.83 -7.99 -6.01
N PRO A 230 -9.77 -8.64 -6.53
CA PRO A 230 -8.88 -9.46 -5.72
C PRO A 230 -8.25 -8.66 -4.57
N PHE A 231 -8.05 -9.31 -3.42
CA PHE A 231 -7.57 -8.61 -2.24
C PHE A 231 -6.53 -9.37 -1.42
N THR A 232 -5.71 -8.61 -0.68
CA THR A 232 -4.89 -9.13 0.41
C THR A 232 -5.39 -8.49 1.70
N TYR A 233 -5.99 -9.29 2.59
CA TYR A 233 -6.49 -8.84 3.88
C TYR A 233 -5.43 -9.09 4.95
N LEU A 234 -4.91 -8.04 5.58
CA LEU A 234 -3.91 -8.12 6.63
C LEU A 234 -4.59 -8.04 7.99
N ARG A 235 -4.42 -9.09 8.79
CA ARG A 235 -4.82 -9.12 10.20
C ARG A 235 -3.63 -9.31 11.12
N THR A 236 -3.84 -8.97 12.38
CA THR A 236 -2.95 -9.36 13.47
C THR A 236 -3.78 -9.61 14.72
N SER A 237 -3.46 -10.68 15.45
CA SER A 237 -3.99 -10.89 16.81
C SER A 237 -3.25 -10.08 17.87
N ASP A 238 -2.11 -9.50 17.51
CA ASP A 238 -1.24 -8.76 18.42
C ASP A 238 -1.75 -7.34 18.66
N GLU A 239 -1.45 -6.77 19.82
CA GLU A 239 -1.71 -5.35 20.05
C GLU A 239 -0.84 -4.51 19.10
N MET A 240 -1.48 -3.70 18.24
CA MET A 240 -0.71 -2.77 17.42
C MET A 240 -0.22 -1.60 18.26
N ILE A 241 1.10 -1.37 18.24
CA ILE A 241 1.73 -0.25 18.94
C ILE A 241 2.42 0.70 17.98
N GLN A 242 2.62 1.94 18.43
CA GLN A 242 3.46 2.91 17.74
C GLN A 242 4.88 2.86 18.32
N LEU A 243 5.87 2.92 17.44
CA LEU A 243 7.26 3.11 17.83
C LEU A 243 7.58 4.61 17.95
N ASN A 244 7.93 5.06 19.15
CA ASN A 244 8.14 6.48 19.44
C ASN A 244 9.36 7.08 18.70
N ASP A 245 10.38 6.27 18.45
CA ASP A 245 11.66 6.61 17.85
C ASP A 245 11.78 6.13 16.40
N PHE A 246 10.67 5.72 15.77
CA PHE A 246 10.74 5.18 14.43
C PHE A 246 11.25 6.20 13.43
N THR A 247 12.23 5.75 12.65
CA THR A 247 12.65 6.39 11.42
C THR A 247 12.71 5.33 10.33
N PHE A 248 12.62 5.76 9.08
CA PHE A 248 12.81 4.91 7.90
C PHE A 248 14.11 4.09 7.99
N GLU A 249 15.19 4.67 8.52
CA GLU A 249 16.50 4.04 8.67
C GLU A 249 16.45 2.87 9.68
N SER A 250 15.55 2.92 10.65
CA SER A 250 15.29 1.83 11.60
C SER A 250 14.68 0.60 10.91
N GLY A 251 13.98 0.80 9.79
CA GLY A 251 13.38 -0.27 9.00
C GLY A 251 12.39 -1.12 9.78
N ILE A 252 12.27 -2.37 9.33
CA ILE A 252 11.44 -3.38 9.98
C ILE A 252 12.11 -3.81 11.27
N ARG A 253 11.39 -3.65 12.39
CA ARG A 253 11.92 -3.95 13.73
C ARG A 253 11.40 -5.27 14.27
N GLY A 254 10.17 -5.67 13.94
CA GLY A 254 9.58 -6.92 14.40
C GLY A 254 10.18 -8.15 13.71
N ASN A 255 10.32 -9.25 14.46
CA ASN A 255 10.53 -10.56 13.87
C ASN A 255 9.17 -11.15 13.44
N LEU A 256 8.68 -10.66 12.29
CA LEU A 256 7.33 -10.95 11.80
C LEU A 256 7.18 -12.40 11.31
N ASN A 257 6.29 -13.15 11.94
CA ASN A 257 5.76 -14.40 11.42
C ASN A 257 4.51 -14.11 10.59
N MET A 258 4.39 -14.71 9.41
CA MET A 258 3.26 -14.49 8.52
C MET A 258 2.69 -15.84 8.09
N VAL A 259 1.37 -15.99 8.25
CA VAL A 259 0.62 -17.15 7.79
C VAL A 259 -0.38 -16.68 6.73
N SER A 260 -0.44 -17.36 5.59
CA SER A 260 -1.33 -17.02 4.48
C SER A 260 -2.38 -18.09 4.30
N SER A 261 -3.64 -17.68 4.20
CA SER A 261 -4.75 -18.52 3.74
C SER A 261 -5.31 -17.95 2.45
N LEU A 262 -5.33 -18.77 1.40
CA LEU A 262 -5.94 -18.40 0.13
C LEU A 262 -7.47 -18.48 0.25
N VAL A 263 -8.14 -17.47 -0.26
CA VAL A 263 -9.61 -17.40 -0.31
C VAL A 263 -10.07 -17.98 -1.64
N LYS A 264 -11.02 -18.92 -1.58
CA LYS A 264 -11.63 -19.56 -2.74
C LYS A 264 -13.03 -19.00 -3.01
N PRO A 265 -13.49 -19.04 -4.28
CA PRO A 265 -14.87 -18.69 -4.59
C PRO A 265 -15.84 -19.59 -3.83
N GLY A 266 -16.78 -18.97 -3.11
CA GLY A 266 -17.79 -19.68 -2.31
C GLY A 266 -17.39 -19.98 -0.86
N ASP A 267 -16.20 -19.54 -0.41
CA ASP A 267 -15.86 -19.55 1.01
C ASP A 267 -16.83 -18.66 1.78
N ASP A 268 -17.31 -19.14 2.93
CA ASP A 268 -18.13 -18.36 3.85
C ASP A 268 -17.24 -17.54 4.80
N SER A 269 -17.69 -16.33 5.16
CA SER A 269 -16.91 -15.47 6.05
C SER A 269 -16.71 -16.08 7.43
N ASP A 270 -17.70 -16.77 7.98
CA ASP A 270 -17.60 -17.33 9.33
C ASP A 270 -16.62 -18.51 9.37
N ASP A 271 -16.71 -19.41 8.38
CA ASP A 271 -15.80 -20.56 8.25
C ASP A 271 -14.33 -20.13 8.07
N LEU A 272 -14.08 -19.05 7.33
CA LEU A 272 -12.74 -18.49 7.16
C LEU A 272 -12.14 -18.07 8.50
N TRP A 273 -12.93 -17.41 9.36
CA TRP A 273 -12.43 -16.85 10.61
C TRP A 273 -12.25 -17.88 11.71
N ASP A 274 -13.13 -18.88 11.79
CA ASP A 274 -13.02 -19.97 12.76
C ASP A 274 -11.69 -20.72 12.62
N SER A 275 -11.16 -20.85 11.41
CA SER A 275 -9.87 -21.49 11.15
C SER A 275 -8.66 -20.76 11.76
N PHE A 276 -8.73 -19.44 11.90
CA PHE A 276 -7.67 -18.61 12.46
C PHE A 276 -7.75 -18.52 13.98
N ASP A 277 -8.95 -18.55 14.54
CA ASP A 277 -9.17 -18.40 15.97
C ASP A 277 -8.86 -19.70 16.75
N VAL A 278 -8.97 -20.87 16.09
CA VAL A 278 -8.60 -22.18 16.67
C VAL A 278 -7.07 -22.36 16.83
N GLN A 279 -6.24 -21.62 16.09
CA GLN A 279 -4.77 -21.69 16.18
C GLN A 279 -4.15 -20.79 17.28
N GLY A 280 -4.97 -20.24 18.18
CA GLY A 280 -4.59 -19.17 19.09
C GLY A 280 -4.42 -19.53 20.58
N ASP A 281 -3.77 -20.65 20.93
CA ASP A 281 -3.40 -20.92 22.34
C ASP A 281 -2.03 -20.31 22.72
N SER A 282 -1.77 -19.07 22.28
CA SER A 282 -0.60 -18.30 22.71
C SER A 282 -1.01 -17.29 23.77
N THR A 283 -0.76 -17.66 25.03
CA THR A 283 -0.85 -16.86 26.26
C THR A 283 0.09 -15.65 26.33
N GLY A 284 0.47 -15.06 25.18
CA GLY A 284 1.34 -13.89 25.11
C GLY A 284 0.66 -12.74 24.37
N LEU A 285 0.50 -11.60 25.04
CA LEU A 285 0.19 -10.30 24.41
C LEU A 285 1.32 -9.91 23.45
N GLY A 286 1.33 -10.49 22.25
CA GLY A 286 2.20 -10.07 21.17
C GLY A 286 1.94 -8.59 20.87
N LYS A 287 3.00 -7.88 20.47
CA LYS A 287 2.91 -6.48 20.06
C LYS A 287 3.49 -6.34 18.67
N THR A 288 2.69 -5.82 17.75
CA THR A 288 3.09 -5.59 16.37
C THR A 288 3.19 -4.08 16.12
N ALA A 289 4.31 -3.62 15.54
CA ALA A 289 4.43 -2.20 15.21
C ALA A 289 3.52 -1.84 14.03
N ARG A 290 2.85 -0.68 14.12
CA ARG A 290 2.08 -0.11 13.00
C ARG A 290 2.96 0.10 11.77
N GLU A 291 4.23 0.45 11.97
CA GLU A 291 5.20 0.67 10.89
C GLU A 291 5.57 -0.64 10.18
N ASP A 292 5.66 -1.74 10.93
CA ASP A 292 5.88 -3.07 10.38
C ASP A 292 4.66 -3.53 9.55
N MET A 293 3.44 -3.29 10.04
CA MET A 293 2.19 -3.55 9.29
C MET A 293 2.12 -2.74 8.00
N ALA A 294 2.49 -1.45 8.03
CA ALA A 294 2.59 -0.63 6.83
C ALA A 294 3.62 -1.19 5.83
N ALA A 295 4.78 -1.66 6.31
CA ALA A 295 5.78 -2.29 5.46
C ALA A 295 5.26 -3.60 4.84
N VAL A 296 4.53 -4.43 5.60
CA VAL A 296 3.88 -5.65 5.08
C VAL A 296 2.84 -5.30 4.01
N ALA A 297 2.03 -4.26 4.21
CA ALA A 297 1.06 -3.81 3.20
C ALA A 297 1.73 -3.44 1.88
N ILE A 298 2.82 -2.67 1.94
CA ILE A 298 3.52 -2.26 0.72
C ILE A 298 4.31 -3.42 0.11
N GLN A 299 4.93 -4.30 0.91
CA GLN A 299 5.59 -5.49 0.36
C GLN A 299 4.58 -6.44 -0.31
N SER A 300 3.36 -6.55 0.21
CA SER A 300 2.30 -7.38 -0.38
C SER A 300 1.99 -6.95 -1.81
N LEU A 301 1.93 -5.63 -2.05
CA LEU A 301 1.77 -5.04 -3.38
C LEU A 301 2.99 -5.26 -4.31
N ILE A 302 4.17 -5.56 -3.77
CA ILE A 302 5.39 -5.81 -4.55
C ILE A 302 5.52 -7.27 -4.92
N SER A 303 5.30 -8.17 -3.95
CA SER A 303 5.72 -9.57 -4.02
C SER A 303 4.61 -10.54 -4.37
N LEU A 304 3.36 -10.27 -3.98
CA LEU A 304 2.29 -11.26 -4.08
C LEU A 304 1.59 -11.21 -5.43
N ASP A 305 1.06 -12.36 -5.85
CA ASP A 305 0.16 -12.50 -7.00
C ASP A 305 -1.17 -11.74 -6.80
N TRP A 306 -1.41 -10.73 -7.63
CA TRP A 306 -2.60 -9.86 -7.56
C TRP A 306 -3.87 -10.53 -8.08
N SER A 307 -3.78 -11.69 -8.74
CA SER A 307 -4.96 -12.43 -9.20
C SER A 307 -5.66 -13.24 -8.12
N LYS A 308 -5.03 -13.38 -6.94
CA LYS A 308 -5.53 -14.24 -5.86
C LYS A 308 -5.93 -13.43 -4.64
N SER A 309 -7.12 -13.72 -4.12
CA SER A 309 -7.58 -13.23 -2.83
C SER A 309 -7.00 -14.06 -1.68
N ARG A 310 -6.60 -13.39 -0.60
CA ARG A 310 -5.97 -14.05 0.55
C ARG A 310 -6.11 -13.25 1.84
N ILE A 311 -6.00 -13.97 2.95
CA ILE A 311 -5.87 -13.41 4.30
C ILE A 311 -4.45 -13.71 4.79
N LEU A 312 -3.74 -12.68 5.24
CA LEU A 312 -2.44 -12.79 5.88
C LEU A 312 -2.56 -12.45 7.37
N ASP A 313 -2.29 -13.43 8.22
CA ASP A 313 -2.14 -13.21 9.66
C ASP A 313 -0.68 -12.90 9.98
N VAL A 314 -0.44 -11.69 10.49
CA VAL A 314 0.87 -11.15 10.81
C VAL A 314 1.03 -11.13 12.32
N ARG A 315 2.02 -11.85 12.84
CA ARG A 315 2.35 -11.90 14.27
C ARG A 315 3.80 -11.55 14.50
N THR A 316 4.11 -11.04 15.68
CA THR A 316 5.48 -10.70 16.06
C THR A 316 5.97 -11.65 17.14
N ASN A 317 6.94 -12.51 16.79
CA ASN A 317 7.41 -13.56 17.71
C ASN A 317 8.26 -13.04 18.88
N ASN A 318 8.74 -11.79 18.85
CA ASN A 318 9.54 -11.16 19.92
C ASN A 318 9.34 -9.63 19.91
N LEU A 319 9.32 -9.00 21.09
CA LEU A 319 9.44 -7.55 21.23
C LEU A 319 10.62 -7.06 20.40
N PHE A 320 10.35 -6.09 19.52
CA PHE A 320 11.21 -5.43 18.54
C PHE A 320 12.69 -5.78 18.66
N ILE A 321 13.34 -6.11 17.54
CA ILE A 321 14.79 -6.18 17.45
C ILE A 321 15.32 -4.88 18.06
N GLN A 322 15.72 -4.97 19.33
CA GLN A 322 16.47 -3.94 20.01
C GLN A 322 17.64 -3.76 19.06
N THR A 323 17.79 -2.56 18.54
CA THR A 323 19.00 -2.19 17.83
C THR A 323 20.12 -2.65 18.74
N ASP A 324 20.80 -3.73 18.37
CA ASP A 324 22.00 -4.16 19.05
C ASP A 324 22.84 -2.90 19.14
N ILE A 325 23.02 -2.40 20.36
CA ILE A 325 23.91 -1.28 20.65
C ILE A 325 25.34 -1.63 20.21
N ASN A 326 25.58 -2.89 19.82
CA ASN A 326 26.79 -3.45 19.27
C ASN A 326 26.75 -3.81 17.77
N TYR A 327 25.68 -3.51 17.03
CA TYR A 327 25.74 -3.62 15.56
C TYR A 327 26.50 -2.41 15.01
N ILE A 328 27.82 -2.44 15.18
CA ILE A 328 28.75 -1.61 14.42
C ILE A 328 28.64 -2.08 12.99
N ALA A 329 27.66 -1.54 12.26
CA ALA A 329 27.63 -1.62 10.82
C ALA A 329 28.95 -0.99 10.35
N THR A 330 29.93 -1.81 9.98
CA THR A 330 31.27 -1.38 9.54
C THR A 330 31.20 -0.46 8.31
N LYS A 331 30.03 -0.40 7.67
CA LYS A 331 29.57 0.68 6.80
C LYS A 331 28.09 0.95 7.08
N PRO A 332 27.62 2.21 7.12
CA PRO A 332 26.19 2.47 7.16
C PRO A 332 25.51 1.75 5.98
N PRO A 333 24.36 1.08 6.20
CA PRO A 333 23.63 0.46 5.11
C PRO A 333 23.42 1.49 4.00
N LYS A 334 23.61 1.09 2.75
CA LYS A 334 23.34 1.93 1.59
C LYS A 334 21.83 2.05 1.39
N PHE A 335 21.22 2.96 2.15
CA PHE A 335 19.78 3.26 2.17
C PHE A 335 19.27 3.86 0.85
N ASP A 336 20.17 4.23 -0.06
CA ASP A 336 19.89 4.78 -1.39
C ASP A 336 19.23 3.77 -2.34
N LYS A 337 19.27 2.46 -2.01
CA LYS A 337 18.74 1.40 -2.89
C LYS A 337 17.52 0.66 -2.37
N GLU A 338 17.19 0.79 -1.09
CA GLU A 338 16.07 0.07 -0.47
C GLU A 338 14.86 0.98 -0.25
N TRP A 339 13.67 0.47 -0.55
CA TRP A 339 12.41 1.17 -0.31
C TRP A 339 11.93 1.07 1.13
N CYS A 340 12.41 0.05 1.86
CA CYS A 340 12.28 -0.16 3.30
C CYS A 340 13.49 -0.98 3.78
N VAL A 341 14.13 -0.53 4.86
CA VAL A 341 15.31 -1.20 5.42
C VAL A 341 14.91 -2.58 5.95
N ARG A 342 15.61 -3.63 5.51
CA ARG A 342 15.29 -5.05 5.76
C ARG A 342 14.06 -5.58 5.00
N SER A 343 13.62 -4.88 3.94
CA SER A 343 12.53 -5.36 3.07
C SER A 343 12.78 -6.75 2.46
N ASN A 344 14.04 -7.13 2.24
CA ASN A 344 14.42 -8.47 1.80
C ASN A 344 13.94 -9.60 2.74
N LEU A 345 13.88 -9.34 4.04
CA LEU A 345 13.33 -10.29 5.01
C LEU A 345 11.83 -10.50 4.79
N LEU A 346 11.07 -9.46 4.48
CA LEU A 346 9.66 -9.61 4.12
C LEU A 346 9.49 -10.30 2.78
N ALA A 347 10.24 -9.89 1.76
CA ALA A 347 10.14 -10.47 0.43
C ALA A 347 10.37 -11.98 0.47
N SER A 348 11.43 -12.43 1.13
CA SER A 348 11.74 -13.86 1.28
C SER A 348 10.70 -14.63 2.10
N ARG A 349 9.99 -13.99 3.03
CA ARG A 349 8.88 -14.61 3.76
C ARG A 349 7.64 -14.70 2.90
N MET A 350 7.30 -13.65 2.17
CA MET A 350 6.14 -13.60 1.27
C MET A 350 6.28 -14.54 0.08
N GLU A 351 7.49 -14.73 -0.44
CA GLU A 351 7.75 -15.74 -1.49
C GLU A 351 7.44 -17.17 -1.03
N ARG A 352 7.55 -17.47 0.28
CA ARG A 352 7.18 -18.78 0.83
C ARG A 352 5.68 -18.95 1.03
N LEU A 353 4.90 -17.87 0.89
CA LEU A 353 3.45 -17.87 0.98
C LEU A 353 2.78 -18.05 -0.40
N GLU A 354 3.54 -17.97 -1.50
CA GLU A 354 3.11 -18.36 -2.85
C GLU A 354 3.35 -19.85 -3.11
#